data_AF-A0A914NNU4-F1
#
_entry.id   AF-A0A914NNU4-F1
#
_cell.length_a   1.000
_cell.length_b   1.000
_cell.length_c   1.000
_cell.angle_alpha   90.00
_cell.angle_beta   90.00
_cell.angle_gamma   90.00
#
_symmetry.space_group_name_H-M   'P 1'
#
loop_
_entity.id
_entity.type
_entity.pdbx_description
1 polymer ?
#
loop_
_entity_poly.entity_id
_entity_poly.type
_entity_poly.pdbx_seq_one_letter_code
_entity_poly.pdbx_strand_id
1 'polypeptide(L)'
;MPSVGSDDTNEDSSLFILCANDTCSYTWTDEEHTPQKIYECKTCGLVGTLCCCTECALLCRRNHDCKLKKTSPTAYCDCWEKCECKALVTGNNAKREQLLSGMLQCSALIDGLNSKGEHILLFLARTVGRQLIEQEGYTKRSKRPGPTTTTTAYGVPIPEHDLEPPKFARKALDLAIGNWDVVKSLLDVGIKKPNALINSKTEDDQPILENVFHLLEHNGSTHLDKFVLTLLGWCEESSLDTLLNLLVRQANKQKKEMG
;
A
#
# COMPACT_ATOMS: atom_id res chain seq x y z
N MET A 1 29.83 17.22 -24.00
CA MET A 1 28.55 16.49 -23.99
C MET A 1 28.29 16.05 -22.57
N PRO A 2 27.29 16.60 -21.87
CA PRO A 2 26.98 16.18 -20.51
C PRO A 2 26.24 14.85 -20.55
N SER A 3 26.68 13.96 -19.68
CA SER A 3 26.08 12.69 -19.29
C SER A 3 24.61 12.86 -18.87
N VAL A 4 23.71 12.10 -19.49
CA VAL A 4 22.33 11.92 -19.01
C VAL A 4 22.36 10.86 -17.90
N GLY A 5 22.62 11.33 -16.69
CA GLY A 5 22.25 10.68 -15.44
C GLY A 5 21.32 11.62 -14.68
N SER A 6 20.46 11.06 -13.82
CA SER A 6 19.33 11.66 -13.07
C SER A 6 18.08 11.95 -13.93
N ASP A 7 16.89 11.49 -13.59
CA ASP A 7 16.28 11.44 -12.26
C ASP A 7 15.23 10.29 -12.24
N ASP A 8 15.40 9.28 -11.38
CA ASP A 8 14.35 8.30 -11.09
C ASP A 8 13.21 9.08 -10.42
N THR A 9 12.17 9.43 -11.19
CA THR A 9 10.91 9.91 -10.63
C THR A 9 10.35 8.78 -9.78
N ASN A 10 10.62 8.85 -8.47
CA ASN A 10 10.20 7.94 -7.42
C ASN A 10 8.68 8.06 -7.17
N GLU A 11 7.89 7.96 -8.25
CA GLU A 11 6.44 8.02 -8.22
C GLU A 11 5.88 6.60 -8.19
N ASP A 12 5.02 6.35 -7.22
CA ASP A 12 4.32 5.07 -7.12
C ASP A 12 3.53 4.80 -8.41
N SER A 13 3.66 3.58 -8.95
CA SER A 13 2.88 3.13 -10.12
C SER A 13 1.38 3.31 -9.88
N SER A 14 0.61 3.53 -10.96
CA SER A 14 -0.85 3.68 -10.89
C SER A 14 -1.55 2.54 -10.15
N LEU A 15 -0.96 1.34 -10.13
CA LEU A 15 -1.47 0.20 -9.37
C LEU A 15 -1.47 0.47 -7.85
N PHE A 16 -0.37 1.00 -7.32
CA PHE A 16 -0.27 1.36 -5.91
C PHE A 16 -1.17 2.56 -5.58
N ILE A 17 -1.24 3.55 -6.48
CA ILE A 17 -2.16 4.70 -6.31
C ILE A 17 -3.61 4.22 -6.21
N LEU A 18 -4.02 3.28 -7.08
CA LEU A 18 -5.36 2.69 -7.03
C LEU A 18 -5.59 1.98 -5.70
N CYS A 19 -4.61 1.22 -5.20
CA CYS A 19 -4.73 0.47 -3.94
C CYS A 19 -4.68 1.38 -2.69
N ALA A 20 -3.99 2.52 -2.74
CA ALA A 20 -3.88 3.47 -1.64
C ALA A 20 -5.03 4.48 -1.55
N ASN A 21 -5.96 4.50 -2.51
CA ASN A 21 -7.05 5.47 -2.60
C ASN A 21 -8.21 5.23 -1.62
N ASP A 22 -7.90 5.05 -0.33
CA ASP A 22 -8.87 4.86 0.74
C ASP A 22 -9.27 6.20 1.39
N THR A 23 -10.38 6.18 2.12
CA THR A 23 -10.93 7.37 2.76
C THR A 23 -10.13 7.79 3.99
N CYS A 24 -10.09 9.10 4.24
CA CYS A 24 -9.51 9.71 5.42
C CYS A 24 -10.15 9.13 6.70
N SER A 25 -9.36 8.91 7.76
CA SER A 25 -9.91 8.37 9.01
C SER A 25 -10.96 9.27 9.65
N TYR A 26 -10.84 10.60 9.48
CA TYR A 26 -11.84 11.56 9.93
C TYR A 26 -13.25 11.23 9.43
N THR A 27 -13.41 10.63 8.24
CA THR A 27 -14.75 10.35 7.69
C THR A 27 -15.52 9.28 8.47
N TRP A 28 -14.84 8.50 9.32
CA TRP A 28 -15.45 7.41 10.10
C TRP A 28 -15.10 7.47 11.60
N THR A 29 -14.21 8.38 12.01
CA THR A 29 -13.89 8.64 13.42
C THR A 29 -14.39 10.01 13.91
N ASP A 30 -14.64 10.96 12.99
CA ASP A 30 -14.85 12.37 13.32
C ASP A 30 -13.69 12.88 14.22
N GLU A 31 -13.98 13.73 15.21
CA GLU A 31 -13.03 14.25 16.22
C GLU A 31 -12.65 13.22 17.32
N GLU A 32 -13.01 11.94 17.19
CA GLU A 32 -12.60 10.91 18.15
C GLU A 32 -11.14 10.50 17.94
N HIS A 33 -10.36 10.57 19.02
CA HIS A 33 -8.97 10.13 19.01
C HIS A 33 -8.91 8.59 18.94
N THR A 34 -8.51 8.05 17.78
CA THR A 34 -8.34 6.60 17.58
C THR A 34 -6.85 6.22 17.57
N PRO A 35 -6.47 4.99 17.97
CA PRO A 35 -5.14 4.46 17.72
C PRO A 35 -4.87 4.33 16.21
N GLN A 36 -4.00 5.20 15.67
CA GLN A 36 -3.62 5.18 14.27
C GLN A 36 -2.23 5.78 14.06
N LYS A 37 -1.60 5.47 12.92
CA LYS A 37 -0.37 6.19 12.53
C LYS A 37 -0.75 7.60 12.05
N ILE A 38 -0.09 8.58 12.64
CA ILE A 38 -0.27 9.99 12.28
C ILE A 38 1.01 10.64 11.78
N TYR A 39 0.86 11.60 10.90
CA TYR A 39 1.95 12.27 10.22
C TYR A 39 1.85 13.77 10.40
N GLU A 40 2.99 14.41 10.61
CA GLU A 40 3.14 15.86 10.46
C GLU A 40 3.56 16.17 9.02
N CYS A 41 3.16 17.33 8.52
CA CYS A 41 3.55 17.80 7.19
C CYS A 41 4.02 19.26 7.28
N LYS A 42 5.33 19.47 7.14
CA LYS A 42 5.92 20.82 7.23
C LYS A 42 5.52 21.70 6.05
N THR A 43 5.41 21.11 4.85
CA THR A 43 4.96 21.81 3.64
C THR A 43 3.59 22.46 3.80
N CYS A 44 2.69 21.84 4.57
CA CYS A 44 1.30 22.31 4.73
C CYS A 44 1.01 22.94 6.09
N GLY A 45 2.00 23.01 6.98
CA GLY A 45 1.80 23.48 8.35
C GLY A 45 0.93 22.56 9.23
N LEU A 46 0.79 21.28 8.89
CA LEU A 46 0.22 20.26 9.78
C LEU A 46 1.29 19.84 10.79
N VAL A 47 1.60 20.72 11.72
CA VAL A 47 2.68 20.56 12.73
C VAL A 47 2.14 20.85 14.13
N GLY A 48 2.93 20.53 15.17
CA GLY A 48 2.53 20.79 16.56
C GLY A 48 1.42 19.85 17.01
N THR A 49 0.23 20.36 17.32
CA THR A 49 -0.94 19.56 17.70
C THR A 49 -1.64 18.93 16.50
N LEU A 50 -1.43 19.47 15.30
CA LEU A 50 -2.08 18.99 14.09
C LEU A 50 -1.37 17.78 13.48
N CYS A 51 -2.13 16.95 12.78
CA CYS A 51 -1.64 15.79 12.06
C CYS A 51 -2.58 15.33 10.94
N CYS A 52 -2.11 14.38 10.13
CA CYS A 52 -2.97 13.67 9.18
C CYS A 52 -2.78 12.16 9.28
N CYS A 53 -3.81 11.39 8.91
CA CYS A 53 -3.76 9.94 8.86
C CYS A 53 -2.91 9.41 7.70
N THR A 54 -2.70 8.10 7.67
CA THR A 54 -1.97 7.40 6.60
C THR A 54 -2.55 7.69 5.21
N GLU A 55 -3.87 7.64 5.04
CA GLU A 55 -4.47 7.85 3.70
C GLU A 55 -4.27 9.28 3.19
N CYS A 56 -4.34 10.26 4.08
CA CYS A 56 -4.05 11.65 3.73
C CYS A 56 -2.57 11.87 3.41
N ALA A 57 -1.66 11.20 4.14
CA ALA A 57 -0.23 11.25 3.84
C ALA A 57 0.06 10.68 2.44
N LEU A 58 -0.61 9.60 2.06
CA LEU A 58 -0.42 8.93 0.77
C LEU A 58 -1.09 9.67 -0.42
N LEU A 59 -2.21 10.37 -0.19
CA LEU A 59 -3.00 10.99 -1.27
C LEU A 59 -2.87 12.51 -1.34
N CYS A 60 -3.04 13.20 -0.22
CA CYS A 60 -3.09 14.67 -0.17
C CYS A 60 -1.71 15.28 0.02
N ARG A 61 -0.82 14.57 0.69
CA ARG A 61 0.54 15.03 1.03
C ARG A 61 1.62 14.26 0.30
N ARG A 62 1.26 13.65 -0.84
CA ARG A 62 2.22 13.02 -1.75
C ARG A 62 3.26 14.06 -2.17
N ASN A 63 4.54 13.69 -2.11
CA ASN A 63 5.68 14.56 -2.44
C ASN A 63 5.85 15.78 -1.53
N HIS A 64 5.25 15.79 -0.33
CA HIS A 64 5.50 16.82 0.69
C HIS A 64 6.53 16.34 1.73
N ASP A 65 7.08 17.26 2.53
CA ASP A 65 7.87 16.90 3.72
C ASP A 65 6.93 16.39 4.82
N CYS A 66 6.54 15.14 4.69
CA CYS A 66 5.63 14.43 5.57
C CYS A 66 6.37 13.36 6.37
N LYS A 67 6.25 13.39 7.70
CA LYS A 67 6.97 12.50 8.61
C LYS A 67 6.03 11.89 9.64
N LEU A 68 6.25 10.61 9.95
CA LEU A 68 5.52 9.92 11.02
C LEU A 68 5.83 10.57 12.37
N LYS A 69 4.80 10.92 13.14
CA LYS A 69 4.98 11.42 14.51
C LYS A 69 5.17 10.22 15.45
N LYS A 70 6.21 10.29 16.30
CA LYS A 70 6.51 9.26 17.31
C LYS A 70 5.75 9.48 18.62
N THR A 71 5.11 10.63 18.77
CA THR A 71 4.34 11.05 19.94
C THR A 71 2.84 11.00 19.63
N SER A 72 2.01 10.87 20.66
CA SER A 72 0.54 10.76 20.59
C SER A 72 0.06 9.39 20.07
N PRO A 73 -0.25 8.44 20.98
CA PRO A 73 -0.68 7.09 20.60
C PRO A 73 -2.07 7.06 19.97
N THR A 74 -2.86 8.12 20.14
CA THR A 74 -4.20 8.28 19.56
C THR A 74 -4.39 9.71 19.03
N ALA A 75 -5.12 9.86 17.93
CA ALA A 75 -5.42 11.14 17.26
C ALA A 75 -6.55 10.98 16.24
N TYR A 76 -7.17 12.09 15.83
CA TYR A 76 -7.97 12.18 14.61
C TYR A 76 -7.20 12.95 13.52
N CYS A 77 -7.73 13.00 12.30
CA CYS A 77 -7.05 13.59 11.16
C CYS A 77 -7.51 15.04 10.88
N ASP A 78 -6.57 15.99 10.87
CA ASP A 78 -6.81 17.42 10.62
C ASP A 78 -6.58 17.85 9.16
N CYS A 79 -6.43 16.88 8.24
CA CYS A 79 -6.00 17.18 6.87
C CYS A 79 -6.93 18.20 6.17
N TRP A 80 -8.24 18.08 6.42
CA TRP A 80 -9.28 18.91 5.85
C TRP A 80 -9.23 20.38 6.34
N GLU A 81 -8.65 20.65 7.51
CA GLU A 81 -8.51 22.02 8.02
C GLU A 81 -7.42 22.82 7.28
N LYS A 82 -6.47 22.13 6.66
CA LYS A 82 -5.31 22.74 5.98
C LYS A 82 -5.35 22.65 4.47
N CYS A 83 -6.19 21.79 3.90
CA CYS A 83 -6.37 21.72 2.44
C CYS A 83 -7.70 21.06 2.06
N GLU A 84 -8.05 21.16 0.79
CA GLU A 84 -9.08 20.34 0.15
C GLU A 84 -8.66 18.85 0.18
N CYS A 85 -9.04 18.15 1.24
CA CYS A 85 -8.66 16.77 1.46
C CYS A 85 -9.32 15.86 0.42
N LYS A 86 -8.49 15.32 -0.49
CA LYS A 86 -8.90 14.42 -1.59
C LYS A 86 -9.42 13.06 -1.09
N ALA A 87 -9.15 12.71 0.17
CA ALA A 87 -9.53 11.45 0.77
C ALA A 87 -10.88 11.51 1.53
N LEU A 88 -11.59 12.65 1.50
CA LEU A 88 -12.89 12.75 2.18
C LEU A 88 -14.03 12.04 1.43
N VAL A 89 -13.86 11.81 0.13
CA VAL A 89 -14.92 11.26 -0.72
C VAL A 89 -14.75 9.76 -0.86
N THR A 90 -15.80 8.99 -0.55
CA THR A 90 -15.84 7.56 -0.87
C THR A 90 -15.97 7.38 -2.39
N GLY A 91 -15.00 6.68 -2.99
CA GLY A 91 -15.05 6.31 -4.40
C GLY A 91 -16.04 5.17 -4.70
N ASN A 92 -16.31 4.92 -5.98
CA ASN A 92 -17.09 3.75 -6.39
C ASN A 92 -16.22 2.48 -6.30
N ASN A 93 -16.38 1.73 -5.20
CA ASN A 93 -15.59 0.52 -4.94
C ASN A 93 -15.75 -0.56 -6.02
N ALA A 94 -16.94 -0.72 -6.61
CA ALA A 94 -17.15 -1.71 -7.67
C ALA A 94 -16.35 -1.37 -8.94
N LYS A 95 -16.34 -0.10 -9.36
CA LYS A 95 -15.52 0.36 -10.49
C LYS A 95 -14.02 0.27 -10.16
N ARG A 96 -13.64 0.58 -8.92
CA ARG A 96 -12.26 0.45 -8.44
C ARG A 96 -11.78 -1.00 -8.49
N GLU A 97 -12.62 -1.94 -8.08
CA GLU A 97 -12.36 -3.39 -8.15
C GLU A 97 -12.23 -3.88 -9.59
N GLN A 98 -13.12 -3.44 -10.48
CA GLN A 98 -13.06 -3.77 -11.90
C GLN A 98 -11.76 -3.27 -12.52
N LEU A 99 -11.36 -2.02 -12.23
CA LEU A 99 -10.11 -1.45 -12.72
C LEU A 99 -8.90 -2.23 -12.18
N LEU A 100 -8.89 -2.53 -10.88
CA LEU A 100 -7.83 -3.33 -10.26
C LEU A 100 -7.67 -4.68 -10.96
N SER A 101 -8.77 -5.39 -11.19
CA SER A 101 -8.75 -6.69 -11.86
C SER A 101 -8.11 -6.62 -13.25
N GLY A 102 -8.37 -5.55 -14.00
CA GLY A 102 -7.72 -5.31 -15.29
C GLY A 102 -6.23 -4.97 -15.17
N MET A 103 -5.85 -4.14 -14.19
CA MET A 103 -4.45 -3.77 -13.96
C MET A 103 -3.58 -4.95 -13.52
N LEU A 104 -4.14 -5.89 -12.75
CA LEU A 104 -3.44 -7.11 -12.33
C LEU A 104 -3.14 -8.09 -13.48
N GLN A 105 -3.66 -7.85 -14.69
CA GLN A 105 -3.31 -8.61 -15.91
C GLN A 105 -2.11 -8.01 -16.66
N CYS A 106 -1.61 -6.85 -16.22
CA CYS A 106 -0.50 -6.16 -16.88
C CYS A 106 0.81 -6.43 -16.14
N SER A 107 1.69 -7.25 -16.74
CA SER A 107 3.00 -7.59 -16.16
C SER A 107 3.82 -6.37 -15.75
N ALA A 108 3.86 -5.34 -16.61
CA ALA A 108 4.59 -4.10 -16.34
C ALA A 108 4.12 -3.36 -15.07
N LEU A 109 2.86 -3.56 -14.64
CA LEU A 109 2.34 -2.95 -13.42
C LEU A 109 2.60 -3.82 -12.19
N ILE A 110 2.47 -5.15 -12.30
CA ILE A 110 2.60 -6.08 -11.17
C ILE A 110 4.07 -6.42 -10.83
N ASP A 111 4.98 -6.31 -11.81
CA ASP A 111 6.42 -6.50 -11.60
C ASP A 111 7.06 -5.30 -10.86
N GLY A 112 6.36 -4.16 -10.82
CA GLY A 112 6.84 -2.92 -10.22
C GLY A 112 6.83 -2.92 -8.68
N LEU A 113 7.80 -2.23 -8.10
CA LEU A 113 7.84 -1.93 -6.67
C LEU A 113 7.40 -0.47 -6.42
N ASN A 114 6.86 -0.19 -5.23
CA ASN A 114 6.58 1.18 -4.83
C ASN A 114 7.86 1.94 -4.42
N SER A 115 7.70 3.22 -4.07
CA SER A 115 8.78 4.09 -3.59
C SER A 115 9.51 3.61 -2.32
N LYS A 116 8.96 2.62 -1.60
CA LYS A 116 9.59 1.95 -0.45
C LYS A 116 10.22 0.61 -0.81
N GLY A 117 10.23 0.25 -2.09
CA GLY A 117 10.69 -1.04 -2.58
C GLY A 117 9.72 -2.18 -2.26
N GLU A 118 8.44 -1.92 -1.94
CA GLU A 118 7.45 -2.94 -1.62
C GLU A 118 6.76 -3.48 -2.88
N HIS A 119 6.58 -4.80 -2.95
CA HIS A 119 5.73 -5.44 -3.96
C HIS A 119 4.26 -5.22 -3.59
N ILE A 120 3.35 -5.23 -4.57
CA ILE A 120 1.93 -4.93 -4.34
C ILE A 120 1.29 -5.82 -3.27
N LEU A 121 1.64 -7.12 -3.22
CA LEU A 121 1.16 -8.04 -2.18
C LEU A 121 1.63 -7.66 -0.77
N LEU A 122 2.89 -7.25 -0.62
CA LEU A 122 3.42 -6.80 0.68
C LEU A 122 2.75 -5.48 1.11
N PHE A 123 2.59 -4.54 0.17
CA PHE A 123 1.90 -3.28 0.43
C PHE A 123 0.45 -3.50 0.88
N LEU A 124 -0.29 -4.36 0.19
CA LEU A 124 -1.68 -4.69 0.51
C LEU A 124 -1.79 -5.41 1.85
N ALA A 125 -0.97 -6.43 2.11
CA ALA A 125 -0.97 -7.15 3.40
C ALA A 125 -0.67 -6.23 4.60
N ARG A 126 0.32 -5.33 4.46
CA ARG A 126 0.64 -4.32 5.50
C ARG A 126 -0.50 -3.32 5.68
N THR A 127 -1.19 -2.98 4.60
CA THR A 127 -2.34 -2.07 4.63
C THR A 127 -3.54 -2.70 5.34
N VAL A 128 -3.86 -3.96 5.01
CA VAL A 128 -4.92 -4.72 5.69
C VAL A 128 -4.63 -4.88 7.18
N GLY A 129 -3.39 -5.27 7.53
CA GLY A 129 -2.99 -5.41 8.93
C GLY A 129 -3.08 -4.10 9.71
N ARG A 130 -2.65 -2.98 9.11
CA ARG A 130 -2.82 -1.64 9.69
C ARG A 130 -4.29 -1.31 9.92
N GLN A 131 -5.12 -1.49 8.89
CA GLN A 131 -6.54 -1.16 8.94
C GLN A 131 -7.28 -1.97 10.01
N LEU A 132 -6.93 -3.25 10.20
CA LEU A 132 -7.52 -4.08 11.25
C LEU A 132 -7.31 -3.50 12.64
N ILE A 133 -6.10 -3.03 12.95
CA ILE A 133 -5.79 -2.41 14.26
C ILE A 133 -6.53 -1.07 14.40
N GLU A 134 -6.48 -0.23 13.35
CA GLU A 134 -7.11 1.10 13.37
C GLU A 134 -8.65 0.99 13.51
N GLN A 135 -9.25 -0.10 13.04
CA GLN A 135 -10.69 -0.33 13.00
C GLN A 135 -11.21 -1.23 14.14
N GLU A 136 -10.34 -1.82 14.98
CA GLU A 136 -10.74 -2.78 16.02
C GLU A 136 -11.77 -2.21 17.01
N GLY A 137 -11.63 -0.93 17.36
CA GLY A 137 -12.54 -0.21 18.25
C GLY A 137 -13.73 0.47 17.56
N TYR A 138 -13.86 0.37 16.22
CA TYR A 138 -14.93 1.03 15.50
C TYR A 138 -16.29 0.38 15.83
N THR A 139 -17.15 1.13 16.49
CA THR A 139 -18.56 0.76 16.67
C THR A 139 -19.40 1.60 15.72
N LYS A 140 -20.31 0.96 14.95
CA LYS A 140 -21.25 1.68 14.08
C LYS A 140 -22.08 2.63 14.94
N ARG A 141 -21.74 3.92 14.90
CA ARG A 141 -22.53 4.95 15.58
C ARG A 141 -23.92 4.93 14.96
N SER A 142 -24.95 4.84 15.81
CA SER A 142 -26.32 5.04 15.36
C SER A 142 -26.41 6.45 14.78
N LYS A 143 -26.76 6.57 13.49
CA LYS A 143 -26.85 7.84 12.75
C LYS A 143 -27.53 8.89 13.62
N ARG A 144 -26.76 9.80 14.22
CA ARG A 144 -27.36 10.98 14.81
C ARG A 144 -27.76 11.87 13.63
N PRO A 145 -29.02 12.30 13.50
CA PRO A 145 -29.37 13.30 12.52
C PRO A 145 -28.68 14.61 12.92
N GLY A 146 -27.48 14.83 12.39
CA GLY A 146 -26.73 16.07 12.54
C GLY A 146 -27.19 17.11 11.50
N PRO A 147 -27.12 18.43 11.80
CA PRO A 147 -27.50 19.47 10.87
C PRO A 147 -26.62 19.42 9.62
N THR A 148 -27.22 19.55 8.44
CA THR A 148 -26.61 19.30 7.13
C THR A 148 -25.55 20.31 6.68
N THR A 149 -25.20 21.30 7.49
CA THR A 149 -24.17 22.30 7.19
C THR A 149 -23.76 23.03 8.47
N THR A 150 -22.78 22.48 9.18
CA THR A 150 -22.04 23.20 10.22
C THR A 150 -20.72 23.69 9.63
N THR A 151 -20.49 25.00 9.73
CA THR A 151 -19.20 25.62 9.41
C THR A 151 -18.39 25.76 10.69
N THR A 152 -17.08 25.59 10.62
CA THR A 152 -16.19 25.91 11.74
C THR A 152 -16.26 27.40 12.10
N ALA A 153 -15.70 27.78 13.25
CA ALA A 153 -15.55 29.19 13.64
C ALA A 153 -14.78 30.04 12.60
N TYR A 154 -14.07 29.39 11.68
CA TYR A 154 -13.31 30.01 10.59
C TYR A 154 -14.02 29.94 9.22
N GLY A 155 -15.30 29.53 9.19
CA GLY A 155 -16.10 29.50 7.96
C GLY A 155 -15.82 28.32 7.02
N VAL A 156 -15.04 27.33 7.45
CA VAL A 156 -14.75 26.12 6.65
C VAL A 156 -15.91 25.12 6.83
N PRO A 157 -16.55 24.61 5.76
CA PRO A 157 -17.57 23.58 5.87
C PRO A 157 -16.98 22.30 6.47
N ILE A 158 -17.62 21.77 7.52
CA ILE A 158 -17.20 20.50 8.12
C ILE A 158 -17.50 19.35 7.13
N PRO A 159 -16.53 18.48 6.82
CA PRO A 159 -16.74 17.34 5.95
C PRO A 159 -17.78 16.34 6.46
N GLU A 160 -18.35 15.54 5.55
CA GLU A 160 -19.19 14.39 5.90
C GLU A 160 -18.37 13.35 6.70
N HIS A 161 -18.88 12.91 7.85
CA HIS A 161 -18.14 12.15 8.87
C HIS A 161 -18.85 10.90 9.43
N ASP A 162 -19.80 10.32 8.69
CA ASP A 162 -20.53 9.08 9.06
C ASP A 162 -20.32 7.94 8.04
N LEU A 163 -19.16 7.89 7.40
CA LEU A 163 -18.82 6.84 6.43
C LEU A 163 -18.42 5.55 7.15
N GLU A 164 -18.54 4.42 6.45
CA GLU A 164 -17.94 3.17 6.93
C GLU A 164 -16.41 3.21 6.75
N PRO A 165 -15.62 2.57 7.64
CA PRO A 165 -14.20 2.42 7.45
C PRO A 165 -13.85 1.73 6.12
N PRO A 166 -12.69 2.04 5.51
CA PRO A 166 -12.30 1.48 4.22
C PRO A 166 -12.07 -0.04 4.32
N LYS A 167 -12.64 -0.77 3.34
CA LYS A 167 -12.55 -2.24 3.21
C LYS A 167 -11.88 -2.69 1.91
N PHE A 168 -11.52 -1.73 1.04
CA PHE A 168 -11.04 -2.04 -0.31
C PHE A 168 -9.71 -2.80 -0.30
N ALA A 169 -8.77 -2.43 0.57
CA ALA A 169 -7.46 -3.09 0.62
C ALA A 169 -7.56 -4.60 0.86
N ARG A 170 -8.52 -5.06 1.66
CA ARG A 170 -8.79 -6.49 1.87
C ARG A 170 -9.23 -7.17 0.58
N LYS A 171 -10.23 -6.60 -0.09
CA LYS A 171 -10.72 -7.11 -1.37
C LYS A 171 -9.62 -7.12 -2.44
N ALA A 172 -8.78 -6.09 -2.46
CA ALA A 172 -7.65 -5.98 -3.36
C ALA A 172 -6.59 -7.04 -3.07
N LEU A 173 -6.30 -7.32 -1.79
CA LEU A 173 -5.41 -8.41 -1.39
C LEU A 173 -5.93 -9.76 -1.87
N ASP A 174 -7.23 -10.05 -1.68
CA ASP A 174 -7.85 -11.31 -2.10
C ASP A 174 -7.74 -11.52 -3.62
N LEU A 175 -7.98 -10.47 -4.41
CA LEU A 175 -7.85 -10.52 -5.86
C LEU A 175 -6.39 -10.72 -6.30
N ALA A 176 -5.46 -10.01 -5.66
CA ALA A 176 -4.03 -10.08 -5.99
C ALA A 176 -3.41 -11.42 -5.59
N ILE A 177 -3.70 -11.93 -4.39
CA ILE A 177 -3.14 -13.19 -3.88
C ILE A 177 -3.72 -14.42 -4.58
N GLY A 178 -4.93 -14.31 -5.11
CA GLY A 178 -5.56 -15.33 -5.95
C GLY A 178 -5.06 -15.35 -7.40
N ASN A 179 -4.25 -14.38 -7.81
CA ASN A 179 -3.71 -14.28 -9.16
C ASN A 179 -2.27 -14.85 -9.21
N TRP A 180 -2.08 -15.89 -10.03
CA TRP A 180 -0.77 -16.54 -10.18
C TRP A 180 0.31 -15.60 -10.70
N ASP A 181 0.00 -14.75 -11.67
CA ASP A 181 1.02 -13.88 -12.27
C ASP A 181 1.54 -12.87 -11.25
N VAL A 182 0.69 -12.43 -10.32
CA VAL A 182 1.05 -11.53 -9.21
C VAL A 182 1.84 -12.26 -8.12
N VAL A 183 1.46 -13.49 -7.77
CA VAL A 183 2.24 -14.29 -6.82
C VAL A 183 3.59 -14.64 -7.40
N LYS A 184 3.64 -14.96 -8.69
CA LYS A 184 4.89 -15.22 -9.41
C LYS A 184 5.77 -13.97 -9.47
N SER A 185 5.22 -12.78 -9.76
CA SER A 185 6.00 -11.54 -9.77
C SER A 185 6.60 -11.25 -8.40
N LEU A 186 5.91 -11.58 -7.30
CA LEU A 186 6.48 -11.52 -5.94
C LEU A 186 7.67 -12.46 -5.78
N LEU A 187 7.55 -13.71 -6.24
CA LEU A 187 8.62 -14.71 -6.14
C LEU A 187 9.82 -14.36 -7.01
N ASP A 188 9.59 -13.65 -8.12
CA ASP A 188 10.63 -13.16 -9.03
C ASP A 188 11.32 -11.88 -8.49
N VAL A 189 10.84 -11.26 -7.39
CA VAL A 189 11.51 -10.10 -6.78
C VAL A 189 12.93 -10.47 -6.35
N GLY A 190 13.91 -9.72 -6.84
CA GLY A 190 15.32 -9.96 -6.55
C GLY A 190 16.00 -10.98 -7.46
N ILE A 191 15.25 -11.73 -8.28
CA ILE A 191 15.79 -12.66 -9.27
C ILE A 191 16.09 -11.87 -10.56
N LYS A 192 17.31 -11.35 -10.72
CA LYS A 192 17.71 -10.74 -12.00
C LYS A 192 17.74 -11.80 -13.10
N LYS A 193 17.06 -11.55 -14.24
CA LYS A 193 17.24 -12.36 -15.45
C LYS A 193 18.71 -12.28 -15.90
N PRO A 194 19.41 -13.41 -16.11
CA PRO A 194 20.85 -13.45 -16.35
C PRO A 194 21.32 -12.65 -17.56
N ASN A 195 20.44 -12.36 -18.52
CA ASN A 195 20.79 -11.65 -19.76
C ASN A 195 21.28 -10.20 -19.58
N ALA A 196 21.04 -9.55 -18.44
CA ALA A 196 21.53 -8.19 -18.17
C ALA A 196 23.00 -8.15 -17.68
N LEU A 197 23.52 -9.24 -17.10
CA LEU A 197 24.89 -9.33 -16.58
C LEU A 197 25.89 -9.91 -17.59
N ILE A 198 25.41 -10.57 -18.64
CA ILE A 198 26.26 -11.25 -19.64
C ILE A 198 26.94 -10.26 -20.61
N ASN A 199 26.50 -8.99 -20.67
CA ASN A 199 27.08 -8.00 -21.59
C ASN A 199 28.36 -7.32 -21.07
N SER A 200 28.80 -7.59 -19.84
CA SER A 200 30.12 -7.18 -19.34
C SER A 200 31.03 -8.41 -19.18
N LYS A 201 31.50 -8.96 -20.30
CA LYS A 201 32.57 -9.97 -20.26
C LYS A 201 33.93 -9.28 -20.08
N THR A 202 34.39 -9.22 -18.84
CA THR A 202 35.82 -9.11 -18.50
C THR A 202 36.19 -10.37 -17.72
N GLU A 203 37.25 -11.06 -18.14
CA GLU A 203 37.59 -12.43 -17.72
C GLU A 203 38.05 -12.56 -16.24
N ASP A 204 38.06 -11.47 -15.48
CA ASP A 204 38.62 -11.39 -14.11
C ASP A 204 37.55 -11.28 -12.99
N ASP A 205 36.25 -11.21 -13.33
CA ASP A 205 35.16 -10.84 -12.40
C ASP A 205 34.34 -12.01 -11.82
N GLN A 206 34.73 -13.28 -12.04
CA GLN A 206 33.95 -14.43 -11.55
C GLN A 206 33.61 -14.40 -10.04
N PRO A 207 34.54 -14.09 -9.11
CA PRO A 207 34.21 -14.07 -7.68
C PRO A 207 33.34 -12.86 -7.30
N ILE A 208 33.40 -11.75 -8.05
CA ILE A 208 32.56 -10.57 -7.80
C ILE A 208 31.13 -10.85 -8.26
N LEU A 209 30.98 -11.54 -9.38
CA LEU A 209 29.68 -11.92 -9.93
C LEU A 209 28.93 -12.88 -9.00
N GLU A 210 29.60 -13.89 -8.45
CA GLU A 210 29.02 -14.84 -7.49
C GLU A 210 28.58 -14.15 -6.19
N ASN A 211 29.40 -13.24 -5.65
CA ASN A 211 29.02 -12.43 -4.49
C ASN A 211 27.83 -11.50 -4.78
N VAL A 212 27.77 -10.89 -5.97
CA VAL A 212 26.62 -10.08 -6.41
C VAL A 212 25.36 -10.94 -6.58
N PHE A 213 25.48 -12.17 -7.10
CA PHE A 213 24.37 -13.12 -7.18
C PHE A 213 23.84 -13.48 -5.78
N HIS A 214 24.70 -13.83 -4.84
CA HIS A 214 24.30 -14.13 -3.46
C HIS A 214 23.67 -12.92 -2.73
N LEU A 215 24.18 -11.71 -2.98
CA LEU A 215 23.60 -10.47 -2.43
C LEU A 215 22.21 -10.17 -3.01
N LEU A 216 21.98 -10.48 -4.29
CA LEU A 216 20.68 -10.30 -4.94
C LEU A 216 19.65 -11.34 -4.49
N GLU A 217 20.06 -12.60 -4.33
CA GLU A 217 19.23 -13.67 -3.75
C GLU A 217 18.76 -13.31 -2.34
N HIS A 218 19.65 -12.73 -1.51
CA HIS A 218 19.32 -12.29 -0.16
C HIS A 218 18.24 -11.20 -0.14
N ASN A 219 18.20 -10.32 -1.13
CA ASN A 219 17.18 -9.27 -1.18
C ASN A 219 15.80 -9.80 -1.62
N GLY A 220 15.75 -10.86 -2.42
CA GLY A 220 14.52 -11.52 -2.83
C GLY A 220 13.89 -12.37 -1.73
N SER A 221 14.68 -13.23 -1.08
CA SER A 221 14.21 -14.07 0.04
C SER A 221 13.67 -13.22 1.19
N THR A 222 14.40 -12.16 1.56
CA THR A 222 13.94 -11.22 2.60
C THR A 222 12.63 -10.50 2.25
N HIS A 223 12.31 -10.34 0.95
CA HIS A 223 11.06 -9.73 0.52
C HIS A 223 9.87 -10.68 0.66
N LEU A 224 10.06 -11.92 0.24
CA LEU A 224 9.08 -12.99 0.43
C LEU A 224 8.84 -13.24 1.92
N ASP A 225 9.90 -13.29 2.73
CA ASP A 225 9.81 -13.47 4.18
C ASP A 225 8.99 -12.36 4.83
N LYS A 226 9.25 -11.09 4.47
CA LYS A 226 8.44 -9.95 4.95
C LYS A 226 6.96 -10.11 4.59
N PHE A 227 6.66 -10.58 3.38
CA PHE A 227 5.29 -10.81 2.96
C PHE A 227 4.63 -11.93 3.76
N VAL A 228 5.26 -13.10 3.83
CA VAL A 228 4.72 -14.28 4.54
C VAL A 228 4.53 -13.98 6.03
N LEU A 229 5.51 -13.35 6.68
CA LEU A 229 5.40 -12.94 8.09
C LEU A 229 4.28 -11.91 8.31
N THR A 230 4.09 -10.97 7.37
CA THR A 230 2.98 -10.01 7.45
C THR A 230 1.63 -10.70 7.27
N LEU A 231 1.54 -11.62 6.31
CA LEU A 231 0.32 -12.38 6.03
C LEU A 231 -0.10 -13.19 7.25
N LEU A 232 0.84 -13.95 7.84
CA LEU A 232 0.60 -14.78 9.02
C LEU A 232 0.30 -13.97 10.28
N GLY A 233 0.95 -12.81 10.45
CA GLY A 233 0.78 -11.99 11.65
C GLY A 233 -0.51 -11.18 11.68
N TRP A 234 -1.09 -10.84 10.52
CA TRP A 234 -2.11 -9.79 10.44
C TRP A 234 -3.28 -10.07 9.49
N CYS A 235 -3.17 -10.99 8.55
CA CYS A 235 -4.26 -11.26 7.60
C CYS A 235 -5.13 -12.44 8.04
N GLU A 236 -6.31 -12.58 7.46
CA GLU A 236 -7.22 -13.68 7.76
C GLU A 236 -6.69 -15.02 7.23
N GLU A 237 -7.08 -16.11 7.88
CA GLU A 237 -6.76 -17.49 7.47
C GLU A 237 -7.17 -17.76 6.01
N SER A 238 -8.28 -17.16 5.57
CA SER A 238 -8.77 -17.24 4.19
C SER A 238 -7.76 -16.74 3.14
N SER A 239 -6.96 -15.72 3.47
CA SER A 239 -5.91 -15.22 2.57
C SER A 239 -4.77 -16.23 2.45
N LEU A 240 -4.38 -16.88 3.56
CA LEU A 240 -3.37 -17.94 3.56
C LEU A 240 -3.87 -19.16 2.77
N ASP A 241 -5.10 -19.59 3.00
CA ASP A 241 -5.72 -20.69 2.26
C ASP A 241 -5.75 -20.42 0.76
N THR A 242 -6.06 -19.19 0.36
CA THR A 242 -6.06 -18.79 -1.05
C THR A 242 -4.68 -18.94 -1.66
N LEU A 243 -3.64 -18.47 -0.97
CA LEU A 243 -2.25 -18.61 -1.42
C LEU A 243 -1.82 -20.07 -1.52
N LEU A 244 -2.05 -20.87 -0.47
CA LEU A 244 -1.67 -22.28 -0.42
C LEU A 244 -2.37 -23.07 -1.52
N ASN A 245 -3.68 -22.89 -1.69
CA ASN A 245 -4.44 -23.56 -2.74
C ASN A 245 -3.95 -23.17 -4.14
N LEU A 246 -3.60 -21.89 -4.35
CA LEU A 246 -3.03 -21.43 -5.62
C LEU A 246 -1.68 -22.10 -5.89
N LEU A 247 -0.77 -22.13 -4.92
CA LEU A 247 0.54 -22.77 -5.04
C LEU A 247 0.41 -24.28 -5.34
N VAL A 248 -0.48 -24.98 -4.62
CA VAL A 248 -0.75 -26.41 -4.84
C VAL A 248 -1.28 -26.66 -6.25
N ARG A 249 -2.23 -25.82 -6.73
CA ARG A 249 -2.77 -25.93 -8.09
C ARG A 249 -1.67 -25.77 -9.15
N GLN A 250 -0.77 -24.81 -8.96
CA GLN A 250 0.31 -24.54 -9.92
C GLN A 250 1.39 -25.63 -9.89
N ALA A 251 1.77 -26.13 -8.72
CA ALA A 251 2.68 -27.26 -8.58
C ALA A 251 2.12 -28.52 -9.27
N ASN A 252 0.82 -28.78 -9.13
CA ASN A 252 0.16 -29.91 -9.79
C ASN A 252 0.06 -29.73 -11.31
N LYS A 253 -0.08 -28.50 -11.80
CA LYS A 253 -0.07 -28.20 -13.24
C LYS A 253 1.31 -28.50 -13.85
N GLN A 254 2.39 -28.04 -13.21
CA GLN A 254 3.76 -28.31 -13.66
C GLN A 254 4.08 -29.80 -13.72
N LYS A 255 3.66 -30.58 -12.71
CA LYS A 255 3.84 -32.05 -12.72
C LYS A 255 3.16 -32.74 -13.91
N LYS A 256 2.00 -32.24 -14.34
CA LYS A 256 1.28 -32.79 -15.51
C LYS A 256 1.91 -32.41 -16.84
N GLU A 257 2.61 -31.29 -16.91
CA GLU A 257 3.32 -30.85 -18.13
C GLU A 257 4.67 -31.58 -18.31
N MET A 258 5.21 -32.17 -17.23
CA MET A 258 6.49 -32.89 -17.22
C MET A 258 6.38 -34.41 -17.38
N GLY A 259 5.16 -34.99 -17.29
CA GLY A 259 4.91 -36.43 -17.40
C GLY A 259 4.10 -36.77 -18.63
#